data_AF-A0A3D5V9F4-F1
#
_entry.id   AF-A0A3D5V9F4-F1
#
_cell.length_a   1.000
_cell.length_b   1.000
_cell.length_c   1.000
_cell.angle_alpha   90.00
_cell.angle_beta   90.00
_cell.angle_gamma   90.00
#
_symmetry.space_group_name_H-M   'P 1'
#
loop_
_entity.id
_entity.type
_entity.pdbx_description
1 polymer ?
#
loop_
_entity_poly.entity_id
_entity_poly.type
_entity_poly.pdbx_seq_one_letter_code
_entity_poly.pdbx_strand_id
1 'polypeptide(L)'
;MDKIVDANFWQQLFINSKSWIINELPGLLIALLLFFVANRLLKFFTKKVKKGLILHAERQGKQDKIEASKRIETLTSIIHGFIKIILWVVLLMIILQKLGINIAPILAGAGIVGLAVGFGAQELVRDFISGFFIILENQIRAGDVAII
;
A
#
# COMPACT_ATOMS: atom_id res chain seq x y z
N MET A 1 -19.13 -32.52 -29.65
CA MET A 1 -19.42 -31.07 -29.52
C MET A 1 -20.89 -30.85 -29.11
N ASP A 2 -21.52 -31.87 -28.53
CA ASP A 2 -22.98 -31.97 -28.40
C ASP A 2 -23.51 -31.47 -27.05
N LYS A 3 -22.62 -31.21 -26.08
CA LYS A 3 -22.98 -30.68 -24.75
C LYS A 3 -23.31 -29.18 -24.73
N ILE A 4 -22.96 -28.44 -25.78
CA ILE A 4 -23.13 -26.97 -25.85
C ILE A 4 -24.52 -26.59 -26.43
N VAL A 5 -25.15 -27.53 -27.14
CA VAL A 5 -26.45 -27.35 -27.81
C VAL A 5 -27.61 -27.89 -26.97
N ASP A 6 -27.30 -28.53 -25.83
CA ASP A 6 -28.28 -29.14 -24.94
C ASP A 6 -28.98 -28.08 -24.06
N ALA A 7 -30.31 -28.12 -23.95
CA ALA A 7 -31.08 -27.12 -23.21
C ALA A 7 -30.71 -27.09 -21.71
N ASN A 8 -30.26 -28.22 -21.17
CA ASN A 8 -29.80 -28.37 -19.80
C ASN A 8 -28.48 -27.61 -19.53
N PHE A 9 -27.62 -27.48 -20.53
CA PHE A 9 -26.36 -26.71 -20.41
C PHE A 9 -26.65 -25.23 -20.23
N TRP A 10 -27.55 -24.68 -21.05
CA TRP A 10 -27.97 -23.29 -20.92
C TRP A 10 -28.67 -23.01 -19.59
N GLN A 11 -29.53 -23.92 -19.12
CA GLN A 11 -30.15 -23.79 -17.79
C GLN A 11 -29.14 -23.82 -16.65
N GLN A 12 -28.21 -24.77 -16.65
CA GLN A 12 -27.15 -24.83 -15.64
C GLN A 12 -26.24 -23.61 -15.68
N LEU A 13 -25.88 -23.12 -16.87
CA LEU A 13 -25.13 -21.87 -17.01
C LEU A 13 -25.88 -20.69 -16.40
N PHE A 14 -27.17 -20.54 -16.68
CA PHE A 14 -27.97 -19.44 -16.12
C PHE A 14 -28.07 -19.53 -14.59
N ILE A 15 -28.25 -20.73 -14.02
CA ILE A 15 -28.37 -20.94 -12.58
C ILE A 15 -27.03 -20.67 -11.88
N ASN A 16 -25.93 -21.26 -12.38
CA ASN A 16 -24.59 -21.08 -11.83
C ASN A 16 -24.11 -19.63 -11.96
N SER A 17 -24.45 -18.96 -13.07
CA SER A 17 -24.11 -17.55 -13.25
C SER A 17 -24.90 -16.66 -12.29
N LYS A 18 -26.20 -16.91 -12.10
CA LYS A 18 -27.01 -16.15 -11.13
C LYS A 18 -26.53 -16.34 -9.70
N SER A 19 -26.25 -17.57 -9.28
CA SER A 19 -25.76 -17.85 -7.92
C SER A 19 -24.39 -17.22 -7.67
N TRP A 20 -23.48 -17.28 -8.65
CA TRP A 20 -22.19 -16.61 -8.57
C TRP A 20 -22.32 -15.09 -8.48
N ILE A 21 -23.16 -14.48 -9.34
CA ILE A 21 -23.41 -13.03 -9.32
C ILE A 21 -23.97 -12.60 -7.95
N ILE A 22 -24.96 -13.30 -7.41
CA ILE A 22 -25.60 -12.89 -6.15
C ILE A 22 -24.61 -12.97 -4.97
N ASN A 23 -23.76 -13.99 -4.93
CA ASN A 23 -22.87 -14.22 -3.80
C ASN A 23 -21.56 -13.44 -3.90
N GLU A 24 -20.99 -13.31 -5.10
CA GLU A 24 -19.65 -12.76 -5.30
C GLU A 24 -19.64 -11.28 -5.71
N LEU A 25 -20.68 -10.81 -6.42
CA LEU A 25 -20.78 -9.43 -6.88
C LEU A 25 -20.81 -8.42 -5.73
N PRO A 26 -21.56 -8.62 -4.62
CA PRO A 26 -21.54 -7.68 -3.50
C PRO A 26 -20.15 -7.54 -2.90
N GLY A 27 -19.42 -8.65 -2.76
CA GLY A 27 -18.05 -8.67 -2.27
C GLY A 27 -17.09 -7.90 -3.18
N LEU A 28 -17.22 -8.08 -4.50
CA LEU A 28 -16.42 -7.33 -5.49
C LEU A 28 -16.74 -5.83 -5.46
N LEU A 29 -18.01 -5.45 -5.34
CA LEU A 29 -18.41 -4.05 -5.23
C LEU A 29 -17.85 -3.39 -3.96
N ILE A 30 -17.90 -4.09 -2.82
CA ILE A 30 -17.30 -3.62 -1.57
C ILE A 30 -15.78 -3.47 -1.73
N ALA A 31 -15.10 -4.44 -2.36
CA ALA A 31 -13.67 -4.37 -2.59
C ALA A 31 -13.28 -3.18 -3.49
N LEU A 32 -14.04 -2.93 -4.56
CA LEU A 32 -13.85 -1.77 -5.43
C LEU A 32 -14.14 -0.46 -4.72
N LEU A 33 -15.17 -0.41 -3.86
CA LEU A 33 -15.48 0.75 -3.04
C LEU A 33 -14.36 1.04 -2.05
N LEU A 34 -13.85 0.02 -1.35
CA LEU A 34 -12.71 0.14 -0.44
C LEU A 34 -11.45 0.60 -1.18
N PHE A 35 -11.18 0.04 -2.36
CA PHE A 35 -10.07 0.48 -3.20
C PHE A 35 -10.21 1.94 -3.63
N PHE A 36 -11.41 2.36 -4.03
CA PHE A 36 -11.69 3.75 -4.40
C PHE A 36 -11.51 4.69 -3.22
N VAL A 37 -12.05 4.34 -2.04
CA VAL A 37 -11.88 5.09 -0.79
C VAL A 37 -10.41 5.15 -0.39
N ALA A 38 -9.68 4.04 -0.43
CA ALA A 38 -8.25 3.98 -0.11
C ALA A 38 -7.43 4.86 -1.07
N ASN A 39 -7.68 4.80 -2.38
CA ASN A 39 -7.02 5.69 -3.35
C ASN A 39 -7.38 7.16 -3.14
N ARG A 40 -8.63 7.45 -2.73
CA ARG A 40 -9.06 8.81 -2.40
C ARG A 40 -8.32 9.33 -1.17
N LEU A 41 -8.25 8.52 -0.11
CA LEU A 41 -7.50 8.81 1.11
C LEU A 41 -6.02 8.99 0.79
N LEU A 42 -5.41 8.11 0.01
CA LEU A 42 -4.01 8.21 -0.38
C LEU A 42 -3.70 9.53 -1.11
N LYS A 43 -4.55 9.94 -2.05
CA LYS A 43 -4.43 11.25 -2.73
C LYS A 43 -4.64 12.42 -1.76
N PHE A 44 -5.56 12.28 -0.81
CA PHE A 44 -5.80 13.30 0.21
C PHE A 44 -4.60 13.47 1.14
N PHE A 45 -4.09 12.36 1.70
CA PHE A 45 -2.93 12.36 2.58
C PHE A 45 -1.68 12.88 1.88
N THR A 46 -1.38 12.43 0.67
CA THR A 46 -0.19 12.92 -0.05
C THR A 46 -0.26 14.41 -0.35
N LYS A 47 -1.42 14.95 -0.73
CA LYS A 47 -1.62 16.39 -0.88
C LYS A 47 -1.45 17.15 0.45
N LYS A 48 -2.02 16.62 1.53
CA LYS A 48 -1.94 17.23 2.87
C LYS A 48 -0.51 17.23 3.40
N VAL A 49 0.21 16.12 3.26
CA VAL A 49 1.61 15.96 3.66
C VAL A 49 2.53 16.85 2.82
N LYS A 50 2.41 16.84 1.49
CA LYS A 50 3.21 17.75 0.63
C LYS A 50 3.02 19.21 1.02
N LYS A 51 1.76 19.64 1.15
CA LYS A 51 1.45 21.03 1.54
C LYS A 51 2.00 21.36 2.93
N GLY A 52 1.85 20.46 3.90
CA GLY A 52 2.39 20.64 5.24
C GLY A 52 3.91 20.76 5.26
N LEU A 53 4.63 19.85 4.60
CA LEU A 53 6.09 19.82 4.59
C LEU A 53 6.69 21.00 3.82
N ILE A 54 6.10 21.41 2.70
CA ILE A 54 6.56 22.56 1.91
C ILE A 54 6.37 23.86 2.71
N LEU A 55 5.23 24.03 3.39
CA LEU A 55 4.97 25.22 4.24
C LEU A 55 5.97 25.32 5.41
N HIS A 56 6.47 24.20 5.95
CA HIS A 56 7.49 24.24 7.00
C HIS A 56 8.90 24.55 6.44
N ALA A 57 9.17 24.16 5.19
CA ALA A 57 10.42 24.52 4.49
C ALA A 57 10.50 26.02 4.13
N GLU A 58 9.38 26.75 4.16
CA GLU A 58 9.32 28.18 3.83
C GLU A 58 10.04 29.11 4.83
N ARG A 59 10.59 28.61 5.94
CA ARG A 59 11.32 29.42 6.93
C ARG A 59 12.83 29.57 6.66
N GLN A 60 13.41 28.83 5.72
CA GLN A 60 14.84 28.94 5.34
C GLN A 60 15.01 29.69 4.00
N GLY A 61 16.19 30.19 3.63
CA GLY A 61 16.41 31.10 2.50
C GLY A 61 15.91 30.60 1.12
N LYS A 62 15.78 31.50 0.13
CA LYS A 62 15.18 31.21 -1.19
C LYS A 62 15.79 30.00 -1.94
N GLN A 63 17.10 29.75 -1.83
CA GLN A 63 17.76 28.62 -2.49
C GLN A 63 17.50 27.28 -1.78
N ASP A 64 17.59 27.24 -0.44
CA ASP A 64 17.31 26.04 0.36
C ASP A 64 15.86 25.55 0.24
N LYS A 65 14.91 26.48 0.05
CA LYS A 65 13.48 26.16 -0.19
C LYS A 65 13.27 25.28 -1.41
N ILE A 66 13.97 25.58 -2.52
CA ILE A 66 13.77 24.88 -3.78
C ILE A 66 14.29 23.45 -3.66
N GLU A 67 15.44 23.26 -3.02
CA GLU A 67 16.02 21.94 -2.84
C GLU A 67 15.22 21.08 -1.85
N ALA A 68 14.80 21.64 -0.72
CA ALA A 68 13.95 20.94 0.25
C ALA A 68 12.62 20.51 -0.38
N SER A 69 11.99 21.38 -1.18
CA SER A 69 10.74 21.06 -1.88
C SER A 69 10.91 19.92 -2.88
N LYS A 70 12.01 19.90 -3.65
CA LYS A 70 12.34 18.80 -4.57
C LYS A 70 12.53 17.48 -3.81
N ARG A 71 13.25 17.49 -2.69
CA ARG A 71 13.44 16.29 -1.84
C ARG A 71 12.11 15.76 -1.32
N ILE A 72 11.25 16.63 -0.77
CA ILE A 72 9.91 16.28 -0.30
C ILE A 72 9.05 15.68 -1.42
N GLU A 73 9.12 16.26 -2.62
CA GLU A 73 8.38 15.76 -3.77
C GLU A 73 8.81 14.35 -4.16
N THR A 74 10.12 14.10 -4.28
CA THR A 74 10.67 12.79 -4.61
C THR A 74 10.29 11.75 -3.55
N LEU A 75 10.50 12.05 -2.26
CA LEU A 75 10.15 11.14 -1.16
C LEU A 75 8.66 10.81 -1.15
N THR A 76 7.81 11.83 -1.29
CA THR A 76 6.37 11.61 -1.32
C THR A 76 5.95 10.81 -2.55
N SER A 77 6.60 11.02 -3.70
CA SER A 77 6.32 10.28 -4.93
C SER A 77 6.67 8.79 -4.77
N ILE A 78 7.83 8.47 -4.19
CA ILE A 78 8.26 7.09 -3.93
C ILE A 78 7.28 6.39 -2.99
N ILE A 79 6.95 7.01 -1.85
CA ILE A 79 6.00 6.45 -0.88
C ILE A 79 4.61 6.27 -1.51
N HIS A 80 4.14 7.26 -2.27
CA HIS A 80 2.85 7.19 -2.96
C HIS A 80 2.81 6.04 -3.97
N GLY A 81 3.87 5.89 -4.75
CA GLY A 81 4.03 4.80 -5.72
C GLY A 81 4.01 3.44 -5.04
N PHE A 82 4.78 3.27 -3.96
CA PHE A 82 4.85 2.04 -3.19
C PHE A 82 3.47 1.62 -2.63
N ILE A 83 2.77 2.54 -1.96
CA ILE A 83 1.43 2.26 -1.42
C ILE A 83 0.45 1.93 -2.55
N LYS A 84 0.52 2.63 -3.69
CA LYS A 84 -0.34 2.38 -4.84
C LYS A 84 -0.13 0.98 -5.41
N ILE A 85 1.11 0.50 -5.50
CA ILE A 85 1.42 -0.87 -5.92
C ILE A 85 0.76 -1.88 -4.97
N ILE A 86 0.91 -1.70 -3.66
CA ILE A 86 0.28 -2.58 -2.66
C ILE A 86 -1.25 -2.61 -2.83
N LEU A 87 -1.90 -1.45 -2.97
CA LEU A 87 -3.36 -1.37 -3.16
C LEU A 87 -3.82 -2.15 -4.40
N TRP A 88 -3.08 -2.06 -5.51
CA TRP A 88 -3.38 -2.81 -6.73
C TRP A 88 -3.19 -4.31 -6.56
N VAL A 89 -2.10 -4.74 -5.91
CA VAL A 89 -1.83 -6.16 -5.64
C VAL A 89 -2.93 -6.76 -4.77
N VAL A 90 -3.36 -6.06 -3.71
CA VAL A 90 -4.46 -6.49 -2.84
C VAL A 90 -5.78 -6.58 -3.61
N LEU A 91 -6.12 -5.56 -4.41
CA LEU A 91 -7.33 -5.59 -5.23
C LEU A 91 -7.30 -6.78 -6.21
N LEU A 92 -6.16 -7.02 -6.86
CA LEU A 92 -6.00 -8.14 -7.78
C LEU A 92 -6.21 -9.49 -7.08
N MET A 93 -5.60 -9.69 -5.90
CA MET A 93 -5.79 -10.91 -5.12
C MET A 93 -7.26 -11.15 -4.75
N ILE A 94 -7.98 -10.11 -4.33
CA ILE A 94 -9.41 -10.23 -4.02
C ILE A 94 -10.21 -10.64 -5.26
N ILE A 95 -9.94 -10.03 -6.41
CA ILE A 95 -10.60 -10.39 -7.67
C ILE A 95 -10.32 -11.85 -8.04
N LEU A 96 -9.06 -12.28 -7.98
CA LEU A 96 -8.66 -13.67 -8.28
C LEU A 96 -9.38 -14.67 -7.37
N GLN A 97 -9.45 -14.39 -6.07
CA GLN A 97 -10.16 -15.23 -5.11
C GLN A 97 -11.66 -15.37 -5.46
N LYS A 98 -12.29 -14.28 -5.89
CA LYS A 98 -13.71 -14.26 -6.30
C LYS A 98 -13.97 -15.00 -7.62
N LEU A 99 -12.95 -15.11 -8.47
CA LEU A 99 -12.96 -15.95 -9.67
C LEU A 99 -12.70 -17.44 -9.37
N GLY A 100 -12.53 -17.81 -8.09
CA GLY A 100 -12.24 -19.19 -7.67
C GLY A 100 -10.78 -19.59 -7.83
N ILE A 101 -9.88 -18.64 -8.11
CA ILE A 101 -8.44 -18.90 -8.22
C ILE A 101 -7.84 -18.94 -6.80
N ASN A 102 -7.07 -19.99 -6.51
CA ASN A 102 -6.38 -20.11 -5.24
C ASN A 102 -5.28 -19.05 -5.11
N ILE A 103 -5.44 -18.13 -4.16
CA ILE A 103 -4.48 -17.06 -3.88
C ILE A 103 -3.33 -17.49 -2.95
N ALA A 104 -3.38 -18.67 -2.35
CA ALA A 104 -2.36 -19.13 -1.39
C ALA A 104 -0.93 -19.13 -1.96
N PRO A 105 -0.66 -19.55 -3.22
CA PRO A 105 0.67 -19.46 -3.80
C PRO A 105 1.14 -18.01 -3.98
N ILE A 106 0.24 -17.10 -4.36
CA ILE A 106 0.54 -15.67 -4.54
C ILE A 106 0.86 -15.05 -3.17
N LEU A 107 0.07 -15.36 -2.15
CA LEU A 107 0.27 -14.89 -0.79
C LEU A 107 1.57 -15.42 -0.20
N ALA A 108 1.92 -16.69 -0.45
CA ALA A 108 3.18 -17.28 -0.05
C ALA A 108 4.38 -16.57 -0.71
N GLY A 109 4.30 -16.32 -2.02
CA GLY A 109 5.32 -15.56 -2.75
C GLY A 109 5.46 -14.11 -2.25
N ALA A 110 4.34 -13.43 -2.02
CA ALA A 110 4.32 -12.09 -1.43
C ALA A 110 4.93 -12.08 -0.02
N GLY A 111 4.74 -13.16 0.76
CA GLY A 111 5.39 -13.35 2.04
C GLY A 111 6.92 -13.41 1.93
N ILE A 112 7.46 -14.19 0.98
CA ILE A 112 8.91 -14.27 0.74
C ILE A 112 9.48 -12.91 0.31
N VAL A 113 8.81 -12.21 -0.61
CA VAL A 113 9.21 -10.85 -1.02
C VAL A 113 9.16 -9.90 0.17
N GLY A 114 8.13 -10.00 1.01
CA GLY A 114 8.00 -9.21 2.23
C GLY A 114 9.15 -9.46 3.22
N LEU A 115 9.57 -10.72 3.38
CA LEU A 115 10.74 -11.07 4.19
C LEU A 115 12.02 -10.47 3.62
N ALA A 116 12.24 -10.55 2.30
CA ALA A 116 13.41 -9.97 1.66
C ALA A 116 13.47 -8.43 1.84
N VAL A 117 12.33 -7.74 1.67
CA VAL A 117 12.22 -6.30 1.94
C VAL A 117 12.45 -6.00 3.42
N GLY A 118 11.92 -6.83 4.32
CA GLY A 118 12.12 -6.71 5.76
C GLY A 118 13.59 -6.84 6.18
N PHE A 119 14.32 -7.80 5.61
CA PHE A 119 15.76 -7.92 5.82
C PHE A 119 16.54 -6.74 5.24
N GLY A 120 16.15 -6.23 4.06
CA GLY A 120 16.76 -5.04 3.48
C GLY A 120 16.53 -3.76 4.29
N ALA A 121 15.44 -3.69 5.06
CA ALA A 121 15.12 -2.55 5.93
C ALA A 121 15.54 -2.76 7.40
N GLN A 122 16.15 -3.90 7.73
CA GLN A 122 16.41 -4.29 9.12
C GLN A 122 17.33 -3.29 9.85
N GLU A 123 18.39 -2.83 9.19
CA GLU A 123 19.32 -1.84 9.77
C GLU A 123 18.63 -0.51 10.04
N LEU A 124 17.81 -0.02 9.09
CA LEU A 124 17.02 1.20 9.26
C LEU A 124 16.10 1.13 10.49
N VAL A 125 15.44 -0.01 10.70
CA VAL A 125 14.56 -0.22 11.85
C VAL A 125 15.39 -0.25 13.15
N ARG A 126 16.55 -0.90 13.14
CA ARG A 126 17.46 -0.91 14.29
C ARG A 126 17.92 0.50 14.66
N ASP A 127 18.31 1.30 13.69
CA ASP A 127 18.77 2.67 13.91
C ASP A 127 17.66 3.56 14.46
N PHE A 128 16.45 3.43 13.92
CA PHE A 128 15.28 4.16 14.41
C PHE A 128 14.98 3.82 15.88
N ILE A 129 14.95 2.52 16.22
CA ILE A 129 14.68 2.07 17.59
C ILE A 129 15.81 2.55 18.52
N SER A 130 17.06 2.42 18.11
CA SER A 130 18.22 2.84 18.91
C SER A 130 18.19 4.34 19.19
N GLY A 131 17.94 5.15 18.17
CA GLY A 131 17.76 6.60 18.32
C GLY A 131 16.59 6.97 19.23
N PHE A 132 15.46 6.25 19.12
CA PHE A 132 14.31 6.44 20.02
C PHE A 132 14.67 6.16 21.49
N PHE A 133 15.38 5.06 21.78
CA PHE A 133 15.80 4.73 23.14
C PHE A 133 16.83 5.72 23.71
N ILE A 134 17.76 6.22 22.90
CA ILE A 134 18.71 7.27 23.33
C ILE A 134 17.96 8.49 23.87
N ILE A 135 16.89 8.92 23.18
CA ILE A 135 16.07 10.07 23.59
C ILE A 135 15.21 9.72 24.80
N LEU A 136 14.54 8.57 24.79
CA LEU A 136 13.64 8.15 25.87
C LEU A 136 14.37 7.98 27.20
N GLU A 137 15.56 7.39 27.16
CA GLU A 137 16.39 7.17 28.34
C GLU A 137 17.24 8.40 28.71
N ASN A 138 17.12 9.51 27.96
CA ASN A 138 17.93 10.72 28.14
C ASN A 138 19.44 10.43 28.18
N GLN A 139 19.91 9.42 27.41
CA GLN A 139 21.34 9.08 27.38
C GLN A 139 22.17 10.21 26.75
N ILE A 140 21.62 10.91 25.77
CA ILE A 140 22.21 12.10 25.14
C ILE A 140 21.10 13.13 24.96
N ARG A 141 21.32 14.36 25.42
CA ARG A 141 20.37 15.47 25.32
C ARG A 141 20.82 16.48 24.28
N ALA A 142 19.87 17.30 23.82
CA ALA A 142 20.17 18.37 22.87
C ALA A 142 21.10 19.40 23.53
N GLY A 143 22.32 19.52 22.98
CA GLY A 143 23.37 20.41 23.50
C GLY A 143 24.51 19.69 24.22
N ASP A 144 24.40 18.38 24.43
CA ASP A 144 25.46 17.59 25.08
C ASP A 144 26.63 17.35 24.10
N VAL A 145 27.85 17.41 24.63
CA VAL A 145 29.05 16.95 23.93
C VAL A 145 29.21 15.46 24.21
N ALA A 146 28.91 14.63 23.22
CA ALA A 146 29.10 13.19 23.26
C ALA A 146 30.31 12.79 22.39
N ILE A 147 31.08 11.81 22.86
CA ILE A 147 32.07 11.10 22.04
C ILE A 147 31.46 9.71 21.80
N ILE A 148 31.17 9.41 20.52
CA ILE A 148 30.50 8.19 20.06
C ILE A 148 31.52 7.30 19.36
#